data_AF-A0A835M2T4-F1
#
_entry.id   AF-A0A835M2T4-F1
#
_cell.length_a   1.000
_cell.length_b   1.000
_cell.length_c   1.000
_cell.angle_alpha   90.00
_cell.angle_beta   90.00
_cell.angle_gamma   90.00
#
_symmetry.space_group_name_H-M   'P 1'
#
loop_
_entity.id
_entity.type
_entity.pdbx_description
1 polymer ?
#
loop_
_entity_poly.entity_id
_entity_poly.type
_entity_poly.pdbx_seq_one_letter_code
_entity_poly.pdbx_strand_id
1 'polypeptide(L)'
;MGKVEKLWKRDGDGVGRRLSSVFLNQGSWTIRLRSGGHSFEGLSHIADTPCVIIDMMNLNQVSIDLDSKTAWIESGATLGEMYYAISQASISLSFPAGWCPTVGIGDLVDISVVVDLV
;
A
#
# COMPACT_ATOMS: atom_id res chain seq x y z
N MET A 1 6.70 -22.15 7.77
CA MET A 1 7.15 -21.03 6.90
C MET A 1 6.17 -20.96 5.74
N GLY A 2 5.24 -20.00 5.77
CA GLY A 2 4.11 -19.92 4.83
C GLY A 2 4.55 -19.55 3.41
N LYS A 3 3.83 -20.04 2.40
CA LYS A 3 4.05 -19.72 0.99
C LYS A 3 3.62 -18.28 0.73
N VAL A 4 4.54 -17.41 0.32
CA VAL A 4 4.22 -16.02 -0.06
C VAL A 4 3.82 -16.01 -1.54
N GLU A 5 2.53 -15.81 -1.82
CA GLU A 5 2.04 -15.63 -3.18
C GLU A 5 1.80 -14.13 -3.46
N LYS A 6 2.42 -13.62 -4.54
CA LYS A 6 2.28 -12.23 -4.99
C LYS A 6 0.96 -12.08 -5.76
N LEU A 7 -0.08 -11.60 -5.09
CA LEU A 7 -1.45 -11.62 -5.63
C LEU A 7 -1.86 -10.35 -6.40
N TRP A 8 -1.12 -9.25 -6.28
CA TRP A 8 -1.46 -7.98 -6.94
C TRP A 8 -0.66 -7.72 -8.22
N LYS A 9 -1.35 -7.81 -9.36
CA LYS A 9 -1.00 -7.18 -10.63
C LYS A 9 -2.14 -6.24 -11.02
N ARG A 10 -1.81 -5.13 -11.70
CA ARG A 10 -2.70 -4.03 -12.14
C ARG A 10 -3.72 -4.44 -13.22
N ASP A 11 -3.87 -5.74 -13.50
CA ASP A 11 -4.76 -6.28 -14.51
C ASP A 11 -6.15 -6.52 -13.90
N GLY A 12 -7.16 -5.81 -14.41
CA GLY A 12 -8.52 -5.81 -13.89
C GLY A 12 -9.20 -7.15 -14.05
N ASP A 13 -9.66 -7.72 -12.92
CA ASP A 13 -10.39 -8.98 -12.69
C ASP A 13 -9.62 -10.15 -12.04
N GLY A 14 -8.28 -10.11 -12.01
CA GLY A 14 -7.46 -11.23 -11.53
C GLY A 14 -7.46 -11.44 -10.01
N VAL A 15 -7.57 -10.35 -9.23
CA VAL A 15 -7.45 -10.39 -7.76
C VAL A 15 -8.62 -11.16 -7.14
N GLY A 16 -9.86 -10.85 -7.54
CA GLY A 16 -11.06 -11.51 -7.00
C GLY A 16 -11.10 -13.02 -7.31
N ARG A 17 -10.66 -13.42 -8.51
CA ARG A 17 -10.61 -14.84 -8.93
C ARG A 17 -9.52 -15.63 -8.22
N ARG A 18 -8.36 -15.02 -7.96
CA ARG A 18 -7.25 -15.67 -7.22
C ARG A 18 -7.56 -15.79 -5.74
N LEU A 19 -8.10 -14.73 -5.13
CA LEU A 19 -8.54 -14.77 -3.74
C LEU A 19 -9.59 -15.87 -3.53
N SER A 20 -10.62 -15.92 -4.37
CA SER A 20 -11.61 -17.01 -4.31
C SER A 20 -10.99 -18.39 -4.49
N SER A 21 -10.05 -18.60 -5.42
CA SER A 21 -9.36 -19.90 -5.56
C SER A 21 -8.54 -20.31 -4.33
N VAL A 22 -7.99 -19.35 -3.57
CA VAL A 22 -7.25 -19.60 -2.34
C VAL A 22 -8.20 -19.89 -1.17
N PHE A 23 -9.33 -19.19 -1.08
CA PHE A 23 -10.33 -19.41 -0.02
C PHE A 23 -11.16 -20.68 -0.21
N LEU A 24 -11.36 -21.14 -1.46
CA LEU A 24 -12.29 -22.23 -1.75
C LEU A 24 -11.80 -23.63 -1.38
N ASN A 25 -10.53 -23.83 -0.98
CA ASN A 25 -10.01 -25.20 -0.87
C ASN A 25 -9.44 -25.67 0.48
N GLN A 26 -9.13 -24.84 1.50
CA GLN A 26 -8.49 -25.35 2.73
C GLN A 26 -8.68 -24.47 3.99
N GLY A 27 -9.71 -24.67 4.83
CA GLY A 27 -9.74 -24.12 6.21
C GLY A 27 -9.72 -22.59 6.38
N SER A 28 -9.55 -22.11 7.62
CA SER A 28 -9.57 -20.68 7.97
C SER A 28 -8.21 -20.02 7.71
N TRP A 29 -8.12 -19.19 6.66
CA TRP A 29 -6.93 -18.39 6.35
C TRP A 29 -7.04 -16.97 6.93
N THR A 30 -5.93 -16.44 7.43
CA THR A 30 -5.83 -15.02 7.81
C THR A 30 -5.27 -14.21 6.65
N ILE A 31 -5.93 -13.10 6.32
CA ILE A 31 -5.43 -12.13 5.33
C ILE A 31 -4.59 -11.10 6.05
N ARG A 32 -3.40 -10.81 5.53
CA ARG A 32 -2.58 -9.67 5.96
C ARG A 32 -2.38 -8.72 4.79
N LEU A 33 -2.58 -7.43 5.03
CA LEU A 33 -2.24 -6.37 4.07
C LEU A 33 -0.84 -5.87 4.40
N ARG A 34 -0.02 -5.68 3.37
CA ARG A 34 1.33 -5.12 3.52
C ARG A 34 1.55 -4.01 2.51
N SER A 35 1.92 -2.83 3.02
CA SER A 35 2.47 -1.73 2.24
C SER A 35 4.00 -1.73 2.33
N GLY A 36 4.60 -0.82 3.09
CA GLY A 36 6.06 -0.71 3.27
C GLY A 36 6.64 -1.74 4.25
N GLY A 37 5.78 -2.41 5.04
CA GLY A 37 6.19 -3.48 5.94
C GLY A 37 6.77 -2.99 7.26
N HIS A 38 6.45 -1.75 7.67
CA HIS A 38 6.96 -1.11 8.90
C HIS A 38 6.13 -1.43 10.15
N SER A 39 5.30 -2.48 10.13
CA SER A 39 4.66 -2.98 11.34
C SER A 39 5.74 -3.48 12.30
N PHE A 40 5.95 -2.78 13.42
CA PHE A 40 6.98 -3.12 14.41
C PHE A 40 6.89 -4.58 14.88
N GLU A 41 5.68 -5.07 15.10
CA GLU A 41 5.40 -6.45 15.53
C GLU A 41 5.19 -7.41 14.34
N GLY A 42 5.44 -6.96 13.11
CA GLY A 42 5.32 -7.78 11.91
C GLY A 42 3.88 -8.20 11.55
N LEU A 43 2.86 -7.55 12.09
CA LEU A 43 1.45 -7.93 11.91
C LEU A 43 0.98 -7.85 10.45
N SER A 44 1.72 -7.15 9.58
CA SER A 44 1.48 -7.09 8.13
C SER A 44 1.93 -8.35 7.37
N HIS A 45 2.66 -9.27 8.01
CA HIS A 45 3.17 -10.48 7.35
C HIS A 45 3.29 -11.72 8.25
N ILE A 46 2.90 -11.63 9.53
CA ILE A 46 2.89 -12.74 10.49
C ILE A 46 1.45 -13.03 10.96
N ALA A 47 1.13 -14.31 11.11
CA ALA A 47 -0.13 -14.79 11.69
C ALA A 47 0.07 -16.16 12.36
N ASP A 48 -0.74 -16.46 13.37
CA ASP A 48 -0.74 -17.76 14.07
C ASP A 48 -1.39 -18.88 13.25
N THR A 49 -2.16 -18.52 12.23
CA THR A 49 -2.82 -19.41 11.28
C THR A 49 -2.15 -19.29 9.90
N PRO A 50 -2.38 -20.26 8.98
CA PRO A 50 -2.02 -20.10 7.58
C PRO A 50 -2.52 -18.74 7.06
N CYS A 51 -1.61 -17.94 6.50
CA CYS A 51 -1.95 -16.61 6.05
C CYS A 51 -1.58 -16.35 4.59
N VAL A 52 -2.35 -15.45 4.00
CA VAL A 52 -2.15 -14.89 2.67
C VAL A 52 -1.76 -13.43 2.85
N ILE A 53 -0.61 -13.05 2.29
CA ILE A 53 -0.16 -11.68 2.30
C ILE A 53 -0.58 -11.02 0.99
N ILE A 54 -1.38 -9.97 1.12
CA ILE A 54 -1.75 -9.09 0.03
C ILE A 54 -0.75 -7.93 0.04
N ASP A 55 0.27 -8.07 -0.80
CA ASP A 55 1.33 -7.07 -0.97
C ASP A 55 0.89 -5.98 -1.95
N MET A 56 0.81 -4.74 -1.47
CA MET A 56 0.30 -3.59 -2.21
C MET A 56 1.41 -2.84 -2.96
N MET A 57 2.68 -3.27 -2.92
CA MET A 57 3.82 -2.52 -3.49
C MET A 57 3.68 -2.10 -4.97
N ASN A 58 2.80 -2.76 -5.73
CA ASN A 58 2.54 -2.44 -7.14
C ASN A 58 1.41 -1.41 -7.34
N LEU A 59 0.75 -0.99 -6.26
CA LEU A 59 -0.24 0.08 -6.20
C LEU A 59 0.43 1.33 -5.61
N ASN A 60 1.37 1.90 -6.34
CA ASN A 60 2.22 3.00 -5.88
C ASN A 60 2.07 4.28 -6.72
N GLN A 61 0.95 4.47 -7.42
CA GLN A 61 0.72 5.70 -8.17
C GLN A 61 0.48 6.90 -7.25
N VAL A 62 1.04 8.04 -7.64
CA VAL A 62 0.82 9.35 -7.01
C VAL A 62 0.34 10.30 -8.09
N SER A 63 -0.85 10.86 -7.91
CA SER A 63 -1.47 11.85 -8.82
C SER A 63 -1.67 13.16 -8.06
N ILE A 64 -1.13 14.26 -8.57
CA ILE A 64 -1.16 15.56 -7.91
C ILE A 64 -2.01 16.53 -8.73
N ASP A 65 -2.95 17.19 -8.05
CA ASP A 65 -3.72 18.31 -8.59
C ASP A 65 -3.22 19.60 -7.94
N LEU A 66 -2.57 20.43 -8.76
CA LEU A 66 -1.97 21.70 -8.31
C LEU A 66 -3.02 22.80 -8.10
N ASP A 67 -4.17 22.72 -8.78
CA ASP A 67 -5.22 23.74 -8.68
C ASP A 67 -5.97 23.60 -7.35
N SER A 68 -6.31 22.37 -6.98
CA SER A 68 -6.91 22.06 -5.67
C SER A 68 -5.89 21.89 -4.56
N LYS A 69 -4.59 21.84 -4.88
CA LYS A 69 -3.49 21.51 -3.94
C LYS A 69 -3.75 20.18 -3.23
N THR A 70 -4.16 19.16 -3.96
CA THR A 70 -4.39 17.83 -3.40
C THR A 70 -3.55 16.78 -4.11
N ALA A 71 -3.29 15.66 -3.43
CA ALA A 71 -2.68 14.49 -4.04
C ALA A 71 -3.49 13.24 -3.72
N TRP A 72 -3.78 12.44 -4.76
CA TRP A 72 -4.29 11.09 -4.62
C TRP A 72 -3.14 10.10 -4.67
N ILE A 73 -3.00 9.31 -3.60
CA ILE A 73 -1.86 8.42 -3.39
C ILE A 73 -2.38 7.00 -3.13
N GLU A 74 -1.91 6.04 -3.92
CA GLU A 74 -2.20 4.63 -3.70
C GLU A 74 -1.45 4.08 -2.48
N SER A 75 -2.08 3.16 -1.73
CA SER A 75 -1.54 2.66 -0.45
C SER A 75 -0.21 1.92 -0.53
N GLY A 76 0.18 1.42 -1.69
CA GLY A 76 1.48 0.79 -1.91
C GLY A 76 2.64 1.76 -2.08
N ALA A 77 2.36 3.06 -2.31
CA ALA A 77 3.39 4.08 -2.38
C ALA A 77 4.07 4.24 -1.03
N THR A 78 5.33 4.64 -1.06
CA THR A 78 6.14 4.98 0.11
C THR A 78 6.17 6.49 0.33
N LEU A 79 6.52 6.92 1.55
CA LEU A 79 6.75 8.33 1.86
C LEU A 79 7.79 8.97 0.93
N GLY A 80 8.85 8.23 0.56
CA GLY A 80 9.87 8.69 -0.36
C GLY A 80 9.32 8.93 -1.77
N GLU A 81 8.51 8.01 -2.31
CA GLU A 81 7.87 8.19 -3.61
C GLU A 81 6.89 9.36 -3.60
N MET A 82 6.10 9.51 -2.53
CA MET A 82 5.20 10.65 -2.34
C MET A 82 5.95 11.98 -2.29
N TYR A 83 6.96 12.11 -1.41
CA TYR A 83 7.75 13.33 -1.29
C TYR A 83 8.46 13.68 -2.59
N TYR A 84 9.01 12.67 -3.27
CA TYR A 84 9.65 12.88 -4.56
C TYR A 84 8.66 13.40 -5.60
N ALA A 85 7.49 12.76 -5.75
CA ALA A 85 6.45 13.20 -6.68
C ALA A 85 5.99 14.64 -6.39
N ILE A 86 5.76 15.00 -5.12
CA ILE A 86 5.38 16.36 -4.72
C ILE A 86 6.48 17.36 -5.09
N SER A 87 7.73 17.07 -4.75
CA SER A 87 8.87 17.96 -5.04
C SER A 87 9.10 18.19 -6.54
N GLN A 88 8.81 17.17 -7.36
CA GLN A 88 8.90 17.26 -8.81
C GLN A 88 7.73 18.06 -9.42
N ALA A 89 6.57 18.07 -8.77
CA ALA A 89 5.41 18.84 -9.20
C ALA A 89 5.47 20.32 -8.77
N SER A 90 5.97 20.60 -7.57
CA SER A 90 6.12 21.97 -7.05
C SER A 90 7.17 22.06 -5.95
N ILE A 91 7.98 23.13 -5.98
CA ILE A 91 8.94 23.44 -4.91
C ILE A 91 8.28 24.08 -3.67
N SER A 92 7.04 24.55 -3.80
CA SER A 92 6.32 25.27 -2.75
C SER A 92 5.23 24.46 -2.07
N LEU A 93 5.05 23.18 -2.44
CA LEU A 93 4.07 22.28 -1.85
C LEU A 93 4.78 21.17 -1.08
N SER A 94 4.18 20.74 0.02
CA SER A 94 4.64 19.63 0.84
C SER A 94 3.47 18.91 1.50
N PHE A 95 3.76 17.79 2.14
CA PHE A 95 2.80 17.08 2.98
C PHE A 95 3.46 16.68 4.32
N PRO A 96 2.87 17.00 5.48
CA PRO A 96 3.48 16.67 6.77
C PRO A 96 3.27 15.20 7.12
N ALA A 97 4.28 14.36 6.88
CA ALA A 97 4.29 12.96 7.29
C ALA A 97 5.63 12.56 7.93
N GLY A 98 5.89 11.26 8.07
CA GLY A 98 7.09 10.73 8.71
C GLY A 98 8.38 11.05 7.95
N TRP A 99 9.53 10.81 8.59
CA TRP A 99 10.85 11.06 8.01
C TRP A 99 11.43 9.82 7.29
N CYS A 100 10.97 8.62 7.61
CA CYS A 100 11.47 7.36 7.04
C CYS A 100 10.93 7.14 5.62
N PRO A 101 11.75 7.27 4.56
CA PRO A 101 11.25 7.27 3.18
C PRO A 101 10.68 5.93 2.73
N THR A 102 11.03 4.82 3.37
CA THR A 102 10.56 3.47 3.00
C THR A 102 9.27 3.06 3.71
N VAL A 103 8.72 3.90 4.61
CA VAL A 103 7.41 3.64 5.21
C VAL A 103 6.35 3.76 4.13
N GLY A 104 5.49 2.75 4.06
CA GLY A 104 4.39 2.71 3.12
C GLY A 104 3.24 3.60 3.58
N ILE A 105 2.58 4.28 2.65
CA ILE A 105 1.42 5.13 2.91
C ILE A 105 0.28 4.32 3.52
N GLY A 106 0.07 3.09 3.02
CA GLY A 106 -0.91 2.15 3.56
C GLY A 106 -0.63 1.66 4.98
N ASP A 107 0.61 1.81 5.48
CA ASP A 107 0.93 1.53 6.89
C ASP A 107 0.55 2.72 7.81
N LEU A 108 0.31 3.92 7.25
CA LEU A 108 0.04 5.16 7.98
C LEU A 108 -1.43 5.62 7.94
N VAL A 109 -2.05 5.61 6.75
CA VAL A 109 -3.31 6.33 6.48
C VAL A 109 -4.33 5.54 5.63
N ASP A 110 -4.20 4.20 5.55
CA ASP A 110 -5.11 3.25 4.87
C ASP A 110 -5.11 3.27 3.31
N ILE A 111 -6.01 2.47 2.68
CA ILE A 111 -5.96 1.94 1.29
C ILE A 111 -5.73 2.96 0.13
N SER A 112 -6.25 4.17 0.23
CA SER A 112 -6.00 5.26 -0.74
C SER A 112 -6.41 6.56 -0.08
N VAL A 113 -5.54 7.56 -0.11
CA VAL A 113 -5.77 8.83 0.58
C VAL A 113 -5.70 9.99 -0.40
N VAL A 114 -6.65 10.92 -0.25
CA VAL A 114 -6.51 12.27 -0.79
C VAL A 114 -5.94 13.13 0.33
N VAL A 115 -4.79 13.74 0.10
CA VAL A 115 -4.14 14.62 1.06
C VAL A 115 -4.13 16.06 0.57
N ASP A 116 -4.34 17.00 1.49
CA ASP A 116 -4.16 18.42 1.24
C ASP A 116 -2.66 18.77 1.33
N LEU A 117 -2.15 19.44 0.30
CA LEU A 117 -0.77 19.90 0.21
C LEU A 117 -0.65 21.30 0.80
N VAL A 118 0.36 21.49 1.65
CA VAL A 118 0.66 22.75 2.35
C VAL A 118 1.84 23.49 1.74
#